data_AF-A0A9N8NSB8-F1
#
_entry.id   AF-A0A9N8NSB8-F1
#
_cell.length_a   1.000
_cell.length_b   1.000
_cell.length_c   1.000
_cell.angle_alpha   90.00
_cell.angle_beta   90.00
_cell.angle_gamma   90.00
#
_symmetry.space_group_name_H-M   'P 1'
#
loop_
_entity.id
_entity.type
_entity.pdbx_description
1 polymer ?
#
loop_
_entity_poly.entity_id
_entity_poly.type
_entity_poly.pdbx_seq_one_letter_code
_entity_poly.pdbx_strand_id
1 'polypeptide(L)' 'MNNRNVYDIEVSDYKGLTYKLEAFRGKVILVVNTATECIYSEQLKKL' A
#
# COMPACT_ATOMS: atom_id res chain seq x y z
N MET A 1 -14.27 -14.62 -16.55
CA MET A 1 -13.62 -13.33 -16.27
C MET A 1 -12.98 -13.44 -14.89
N ASN A 2 -11.68 -13.19 -14.76
CA ASN A 2 -11.01 -13.23 -13.45
C ASN A 2 -11.29 -11.93 -12.70
N ASN A 3 -12.25 -11.97 -11.76
CA ASN A 3 -12.48 -10.91 -10.80
C ASN A 3 -11.32 -10.88 -9.80
N ARG A 4 -10.31 -10.03 -10.05
CA ARG A 4 -9.27 -9.72 -9.06
C ARG A 4 -9.66 -8.44 -8.34
N ASN A 5 -9.88 -8.51 -7.04
CA ASN A 5 -10.16 -7.35 -6.21
C ASN A 5 -8.91 -6.96 -5.40
N VAL A 6 -8.74 -5.67 -5.12
CA VAL A 6 -7.64 -5.17 -4.26
C VAL A 6 -7.70 -5.79 -2.87
N TYR A 7 -8.88 -6.12 -2.37
CA TYR A 7 -9.06 -6.69 -1.03
C TYR A 7 -8.55 -8.13 -0.89
N ASP A 8 -8.34 -8.84 -2.00
CA ASP A 8 -7.78 -10.20 -2.02
C ASP A 8 -6.25 -10.23 -1.88
N ILE A 9 -5.59 -9.05 -1.91
CA ILE A 9 -4.14 -8.93 -1.89
C ILE A 9 -3.61 -9.04 -0.45
N GLU A 10 -2.64 -9.93 -0.25
CA GLU A 10 -1.82 -10.01 0.96
C GLU A 10 -0.53 -9.20 0.77
N VAL A 11 -0.17 -8.41 1.77
CA VAL A 11 1.05 -7.59 1.79
C VAL A 11 1.78 -7.75 3.12
N SER A 12 3.09 -7.56 3.11
CA SER A 12 3.91 -7.57 4.32
C SER A 12 4.26 -6.14 4.73
N ASP A 13 4.20 -5.85 6.03
CA ASP A 13 4.67 -4.58 6.57
C ASP A 13 6.21 -4.55 6.72
N TYR A 14 6.74 -3.41 7.15
CA TYR A 14 8.17 -3.21 7.35
C TYR A 14 8.77 -4.04 8.50
N LYS A 15 7.92 -4.68 9.33
CA LYS A 15 8.34 -5.62 10.39
C LYS A 15 8.26 -7.07 9.93
N GLY A 16 7.82 -7.33 8.69
CA GLY A 16 7.63 -8.67 8.14
C GLY A 16 6.31 -9.33 8.52
N LEU A 17 5.35 -8.59 9.09
CA LEU A 17 4.02 -9.11 9.40
C LEU A 17 3.12 -9.02 8.16
N THR A 18 2.43 -10.12 7.85
CA THR A 18 1.51 -10.17 6.71
C THR A 18 0.11 -9.71 7.11
N TYR A 19 -0.52 -8.89 6.28
CA TYR A 19 -1.91 -8.47 6.41
C TYR A 19 -2.62 -8.39 5.05
N LYS A 20 -3.96 -8.43 5.07
CA LYS A 20 -4.81 -8.29 3.88
C LYS A 20 -5.26 -6.86 3.67
N LEU A 21 -5.30 -6.40 2.43
CA LEU A 21 -5.87 -5.09 2.09
C LEU A 21 -7.39 -5.01 2.33
N GLU A 22 -8.08 -6.15 2.54
CA GLU A 22 -9.44 -6.25 3.06
C GLU A 22 -9.72 -5.31 4.25
N ALA A 23 -8.73 -5.08 5.11
CA ALA A 23 -8.86 -4.18 6.27
C ALA A 23 -9.23 -2.73 5.90
N PHE A 24 -9.06 -2.33 4.64
CA PHE A 24 -9.40 -0.99 4.14
C PHE A 24 -10.72 -0.93 3.36
N ARG A 25 -11.54 -1.99 3.41
CA ARG A 25 -12.83 -2.03 2.71
C ARG A 25 -13.71 -0.84 3.09
N GLY A 26 -14.31 -0.23 2.07
CA GLY A 26 -15.18 0.94 2.21
C GLY A 26 -14.43 2.28 2.29
N LYS A 27 -13.10 2.27 2.17
CA LYS A 27 -12.28 3.49 2.08
C LYS A 27 -11.77 3.69 0.64
N VAL A 28 -11.50 4.95 0.29
CA VAL A 28 -10.71 5.27 -0.90
C VAL A 28 -9.24 5.01 -0.58
N ILE A 29 -8.56 4.22 -1.42
CA ILE A 29 -7.16 3.81 -1.23
C ILE A 29 -6.29 4.50 -2.28
N LEU A 30 -5.26 5.20 -1.83
CA LEU A 30 -4.18 5.72 -2.68
C LEU A 30 -2.92 4.88 -2.43
N VAL A 31 -2.45 4.17 -3.45
CA VAL A 31 -1.23 3.36 -3.39
C VAL A 31 -0.07 4.16 -4.00
N VAL A 32 1.02 4.30 -3.26
CA VAL A 32 2.22 5.03 -3.67
C VAL A 32 3.43 4.13 -3.49
N ASN A 33 4.21 3.91 -4.55
CA ASN A 33 5.52 3.28 -4.44
C ASN A 33 6.56 4.32 -4.00
N THR A 34 7.34 4.00 -2.98
CA THR A 34 8.31 4.93 -2.38
C THR A 34 9.73 4.39 -2.41
N ALA A 35 10.72 5.29 -2.44
CA ALA A 35 12.14 4.97 -2.32
C ALA A 35 12.84 5.99 -1.41
N THR A 36 13.85 5.56 -0.64
CA THR A 36 14.57 6.40 0.33
C THR A 36 15.59 7.35 -0.30
N GLU A 37 16.25 6.90 -1.37
CA GLU A 37 17.26 7.68 -2.10
C GLU A 37 16.71 8.13 -3.45
N CYS A 38 15.72 9.01 -3.42
CA CYS A 38 15.09 9.54 -4.62
C CYS A 38 14.89 11.06 -4.51
N ILE A 39 15.01 11.78 -5.62
CA ILE A 39 14.74 13.23 -5.67
C ILE A 39 13.29 13.56 -5.24
N TYR A 40 12.39 12.59 -5.32
CA TYR A 40 11.00 12.72 -4.90
C TYR A 40 10.76 12.33 -3.43
N SER A 41 11.78 11.89 -2.68
CA SER A 41 11.59 11.43 -1.28
C SER A 41 11.06 12.53 -0.35
N GLU A 42 11.31 13.80 -0.66
CA GLU A 42 10.75 14.95 0.08
C GLU A 42 9.22 15.01 0.07
N GLN A 43 8.54 14.37 -0.89
CA GLN A 43 7.08 14.33 -0.96
C GLN A 43 6.44 13.64 0.27
N LEU A 44 7.19 12.77 0.96
CA LEU A 44 6.70 12.01 2.10
C LEU A 44 6.81 12.75 3.43
N LYS A 45 7.64 13.80 3.53
CA LYS A 45 7.82 14.55 4.79
C LYS A 45 6.61 15.39 5.19
N LYS A 46 5.66 15.57 4.27
CA LYS A 46 4.45 16.39 4.43
C LYS A 46 3.20 15.56 4.75
N LEU A 47 3.36 14.25 4.90
CA LEU A 47 2.32 13.30 5.35
C LEU A 47 2.48 13.04 6.84
#